data_AF-A0A848LP39-F1
#
_entry.id   AF-A0A848LP39-F1
#
_cell.length_a   1.000
_cell.length_b   1.000
_cell.length_c   1.000
_cell.angle_alpha   90.00
_cell.angle_beta   90.00
_cell.angle_gamma   90.00
#
_symmetry.space_group_name_H-M   'P 1'
#
loop_
_entity.id
_entity.type
_entity.pdbx_description
1 polymer ?
#
loop_
_entity_poly.entity_id
_entity_poly.type
_entity_poly.pdbx_seq_one_letter_code
_entity_poly.pdbx_strand_id
1 'polypeptide(L)'
;MPRAFDITAVTDSIRLDAVGKGEVAFTVSNALRAPVRARASVVPGAGAKAEWFSMGGLAERDFPPDGTHHLTVRVHVPPGTPPGRLTFHLLVVDVENPDEHYAEGPSTGFEVLAAPPPKKPFPWLLVALAAGIALIVGTVIAIMASRDGDEAPKLGQPCPEGACDRGLACTGVDGGVCLVAQGQSCDGGAECLTGFCDRQGRCELALGQTCASDANCPGPLKCTPVLGSRLCLLAPGEACESDRDCSSFFCTGDKRCNRDDGRCEDNEQCREPSRCGPTKLCQLPDGERCTGNEVCLSGFCSTTCQQAPVTSVCAALCPPFSACIGGRCIPVRDTRINQDVLMGSSRTLQGIQQLQKEQQAPPP
;
A
#
# COMPACT_ATOMS: atom_id res chain seq x y z
N MET A 1 -11.91 -17.62 58.21
CA MET A 1 -12.74 -18.70 57.63
C MET A 1 -12.24 -18.92 56.21
N PRO A 2 -12.02 -20.17 55.75
CA PRO A 2 -11.65 -20.41 54.36
C PRO A 2 -12.81 -19.97 53.45
N ARG A 3 -12.50 -19.18 52.42
CA ARG A 3 -13.48 -18.79 51.38
C ARG A 3 -13.97 -20.06 50.68
N ALA A 4 -15.28 -20.23 50.55
CA ALA A 4 -15.88 -21.42 49.90
C ALA A 4 -15.62 -21.45 48.39
N PHE A 5 -15.47 -20.27 47.78
CA PHE A 5 -15.17 -20.11 46.36
C PHE A 5 -14.03 -19.12 46.14
N ASP A 6 -13.28 -19.32 45.05
CA ASP A 6 -12.35 -18.32 44.51
C ASP A 6 -12.96 -17.72 43.24
N ILE A 7 -13.06 -16.40 43.18
CA ILE A 7 -13.71 -15.68 42.09
C ILE A 7 -12.73 -14.67 41.51
N THR A 8 -12.44 -14.78 40.22
CA THR A 8 -11.62 -13.81 39.49
C THR A 8 -12.37 -13.25 38.29
N ALA A 9 -12.16 -11.98 37.98
CA ALA A 9 -12.67 -11.35 36.77
C ALA A 9 -11.58 -11.32 35.70
N VAL A 10 -11.94 -11.52 34.43
CA VAL A 10 -10.99 -11.39 33.31
C VAL A 10 -10.50 -9.95 33.15
N THR A 11 -11.31 -8.96 33.56
CA THR A 11 -10.95 -7.54 33.59
C THR A 11 -11.57 -6.86 34.81
N ASP A 12 -10.91 -5.81 35.31
CA ASP A 12 -11.40 -4.95 36.39
C ASP A 12 -12.41 -3.90 35.89
N SER A 13 -12.49 -3.68 34.58
CA SER A 13 -13.37 -2.70 33.97
C SER A 13 -13.79 -3.07 32.55
N ILE A 14 -15.05 -2.77 32.20
CA ILE A 14 -15.60 -2.96 30.86
C ILE A 14 -16.06 -1.64 30.25
N ARG A 15 -15.87 -1.51 28.94
CA ARG A 15 -16.42 -0.41 28.15
C ARG A 15 -17.76 -0.83 27.57
N LEU A 16 -18.77 0.01 27.76
CA LEU A 16 -20.07 -0.17 27.12
C LEU A 16 -20.02 0.34 25.67
N ASP A 17 -20.76 -0.32 24.79
CA ASP A 17 -20.95 0.12 23.42
C ASP A 17 -21.85 1.38 23.33
N ALA A 18 -22.05 1.90 22.12
CA ALA A 18 -22.87 3.08 21.88
C ALA A 18 -24.35 2.93 22.28
N VAL A 19 -24.82 1.70 22.54
CA VAL A 19 -26.19 1.35 22.96
C VAL A 19 -26.23 0.98 24.45
N GLY A 20 -25.12 1.14 25.19
CA GLY A 20 -25.05 0.89 26.62
C GLY A 20 -24.87 -0.59 26.98
N LYS A 21 -24.34 -1.43 26.08
CA LYS A 21 -24.14 -2.87 26.33
C LYS A 21 -22.68 -3.24 26.51
N GLY A 22 -22.40 -4.22 27.38
CA GLY A 22 -21.06 -4.79 27.56
C GLY A 22 -21.13 -6.17 28.22
N GLU A 23 -20.04 -6.91 28.21
CA GLU A 23 -19.95 -8.23 28.84
C GLU A 23 -18.61 -8.41 29.55
N VAL A 24 -18.62 -9.15 30.67
CA VAL A 24 -17.41 -9.58 31.37
C VAL A 24 -17.54 -11.05 31.75
N ALA A 25 -16.43 -11.79 31.67
CA ALA A 25 -16.34 -13.15 32.16
C ALA A 25 -15.70 -13.20 33.56
N PHE A 26 -16.29 -14.01 34.43
CA PHE A 26 -15.74 -14.39 35.72
C PHE A 26 -15.37 -15.86 35.71
N THR A 27 -14.29 -16.19 36.42
CA THR A 27 -13.88 -17.56 36.71
C THR A 27 -14.20 -17.83 38.16
N VAL A 28 -15.01 -18.86 38.42
CA VAL A 28 -15.39 -19.29 39.77
C VAL A 28 -14.85 -20.67 39.99
N SER A 29 -14.10 -20.88 41.07
CA SER A 29 -13.55 -22.18 41.45
C SER A 29 -14.06 -22.58 42.83
N ASN A 30 -14.47 -23.84 42.95
CA ASN A 30 -14.85 -24.42 44.22
C ASN A 30 -13.60 -24.66 45.07
N ALA A 31 -13.47 -23.95 46.18
CA ALA A 31 -12.36 -24.12 47.12
C ALA A 31 -12.68 -25.14 48.23
N LEU A 32 -13.88 -25.73 48.20
CA LEU A 32 -14.26 -26.83 49.08
C LEU A 32 -13.70 -28.16 48.53
N ARG A 33 -13.30 -29.03 49.45
CA ARG A 33 -12.87 -30.41 49.13
C ARG A 33 -14.03 -31.37 48.89
N ALA A 34 -15.22 -30.83 48.60
CA ALA A 34 -16.46 -31.55 48.38
C ALA A 34 -17.21 -30.94 47.20
N PRO A 35 -18.01 -31.72 46.45
CA PRO A 35 -18.85 -31.17 45.41
C PRO A 35 -19.93 -30.26 46.03
N VAL A 36 -20.25 -29.17 45.36
CA VAL A 36 -21.23 -28.18 45.84
C VAL A 36 -22.11 -27.69 44.69
N ARG A 37 -23.40 -27.47 44.98
CA ARG A 37 -24.30 -26.78 44.06
C ARG A 37 -24.28 -25.31 44.39
N ALA A 38 -23.71 -24.50 43.51
CA ALA A 38 -23.55 -23.07 43.75
C ALA A 38 -24.49 -22.25 42.86
N ARG A 39 -25.01 -21.16 43.41
CA ARG A 39 -25.78 -20.14 42.70
C ARG A 39 -24.97 -18.85 42.61
N ALA A 40 -24.81 -18.35 41.40
CA ALA A 40 -24.18 -17.06 41.14
C ALA A 40 -25.24 -15.97 40.92
N SER A 41 -25.06 -14.80 41.54
CA SER A 41 -25.88 -13.61 41.34
C SER A 41 -25.00 -12.36 41.18
N VAL A 42 -25.53 -11.34 40.50
CA VAL A 42 -24.83 -10.07 40.31
C VAL A 42 -25.32 -9.08 41.34
N VAL A 43 -24.39 -8.49 42.08
CA VAL A 43 -24.68 -7.47 43.10
C VAL A 43 -24.28 -6.10 42.55
N PRO A 44 -25.25 -5.20 42.28
CA PRO A 44 -24.94 -3.86 41.79
C PRO A 44 -24.29 -3.01 42.88
N GLY A 45 -23.30 -2.20 42.49
CA GLY A 45 -22.74 -1.15 43.32
C GLY A 45 -23.60 0.11 43.36
N ALA A 46 -23.14 1.15 44.06
CA ALA A 46 -23.88 2.40 44.20
C ALA A 46 -24.22 3.02 42.84
N GLY A 47 -25.51 3.31 42.60
CA GLY A 47 -26.01 3.92 41.36
C GLY A 47 -26.28 2.94 40.21
N ALA A 48 -25.83 1.68 40.31
CA ALA A 48 -26.20 0.62 39.38
C ALA A 48 -27.52 -0.04 39.80
N LYS A 49 -28.28 -0.58 38.83
CA LYS A 49 -29.54 -1.27 39.10
C LYS A 49 -29.47 -2.74 38.68
N ALA A 50 -30.13 -3.61 39.45
CA ALA A 50 -30.08 -5.06 39.23
C ALA A 50 -30.62 -5.45 37.85
N GLU A 51 -31.65 -4.77 37.35
CA GLU A 51 -32.24 -5.01 36.02
C GLU A 51 -31.30 -4.74 34.84
N TRP A 52 -30.14 -4.11 35.07
CA TRP A 52 -29.14 -3.89 34.03
C TRP A 52 -28.25 -5.10 33.78
N PHE A 53 -28.29 -6.11 34.66
CA PHE A 53 -27.41 -7.25 34.60
C PHE A 53 -28.18 -8.50 34.20
N SER A 54 -27.58 -9.31 33.32
CA SER A 54 -28.06 -10.65 33.01
C SER A 54 -26.90 -11.63 32.95
N MET A 55 -27.14 -12.88 33.35
CA MET A 55 -26.12 -13.92 33.35
C MET A 55 -26.25 -14.80 32.12
N GLY A 56 -25.12 -15.13 31.49
CA GLY A 56 -25.02 -16.08 30.40
C GLY A 56 -25.09 -17.52 30.92
N GLY A 57 -26.11 -18.28 30.47
CA GLY A 57 -26.30 -19.68 30.85
C GLY A 57 -27.02 -19.85 32.19
N LEU A 58 -26.86 -21.04 32.80
CA LEU A 58 -27.48 -21.35 34.09
C LEU A 58 -26.76 -20.63 35.23
N ALA A 59 -27.54 -19.96 36.09
CA ALA A 59 -27.05 -19.28 37.29
C ALA A 59 -26.74 -20.26 38.44
N GLU A 60 -27.36 -21.44 38.44
CA GLU A 60 -27.08 -22.54 39.37
C GLU A 60 -26.32 -23.64 38.65
N ARG A 61 -25.22 -24.11 39.24
CA ARG A 61 -24.34 -25.13 38.66
C ARG A 61 -23.76 -26.04 39.73
N ASP A 62 -23.53 -27.29 39.36
CA ASP A 62 -22.78 -28.23 40.17
C ASP A 62 -21.27 -28.04 39.93
N PHE A 63 -20.53 -27.86 41.01
CA PHE A 63 -19.08 -27.76 41.03
C PHE A 63 -18.50 -29.02 41.67
N PRO A 64 -17.67 -29.79 40.95
CA PRO A 64 -16.83 -30.81 41.57
C PRO A 64 -15.87 -30.20 42.62
N PRO A 65 -15.26 -31.02 43.50
CA PRO A 65 -14.12 -30.57 44.31
C PRO A 65 -13.05 -29.96 43.39
N ASP A 66 -12.54 -28.77 43.75
CA ASP A 66 -11.57 -28.00 42.97
C ASP A 66 -12.01 -27.67 41.53
N GLY A 67 -13.31 -27.85 41.22
CA GLY A 67 -13.87 -27.59 39.90
C GLY A 67 -14.01 -26.11 39.59
N THR A 68 -13.88 -25.74 38.31
CA THR A 68 -13.95 -24.35 37.84
C THR A 68 -15.02 -24.19 36.76
N HIS A 69 -15.79 -23.10 36.83
CA HIS A 69 -16.72 -22.67 35.79
C HIS A 69 -16.43 -21.23 35.36
N HIS A 70 -16.68 -20.93 34.09
CA HIS A 70 -16.69 -19.57 33.56
C HIS A 70 -18.14 -19.07 33.44
N LEU A 71 -18.39 -17.87 33.99
CA LEU A 71 -19.69 -17.23 33.99
C LEU A 71 -19.59 -15.86 33.31
N THR A 72 -20.43 -15.61 32.32
CA THR A 72 -20.49 -14.32 31.63
C THR A 72 -21.60 -13.47 32.24
N VAL A 73 -21.27 -12.25 32.66
CA VAL A 73 -22.24 -11.22 33.06
C VAL A 73 -22.36 -10.22 31.93
N ARG A 74 -23.58 -10.03 31.43
CA ARG A 74 -23.93 -9.00 30.45
C ARG A 74 -24.53 -7.79 31.15
N VAL A 75 -24.08 -6.62 30.77
CA VAL A 75 -24.54 -5.33 31.26
C VAL A 75 -25.30 -4.62 30.14
N HIS A 76 -26.48 -4.08 30.45
CA HIS A 76 -27.30 -3.28 29.55
C HIS A 76 -27.86 -2.07 30.30
N VAL A 77 -27.24 -0.92 30.07
CA VAL A 77 -27.63 0.35 30.67
C VAL A 77 -28.66 1.04 29.76
N PRO A 78 -29.87 1.37 30.25
CA PRO A 78 -30.88 2.02 29.45
C PRO A 78 -30.48 3.46 29.05
N PRO A 79 -30.95 3.94 27.89
CA PRO A 79 -30.69 5.31 27.44
C PRO A 79 -31.26 6.33 28.42
N GLY A 80 -30.54 7.44 28.61
CA GLY A 80 -30.92 8.49 29.57
C GLY A 80 -30.36 8.30 30.99
N THR A 81 -29.57 7.25 31.22
CA THR A 81 -28.80 7.09 32.47
C THR A 81 -27.73 8.18 32.57
N PRO A 82 -27.59 8.89 33.71
CA PRO A 82 -26.56 9.90 33.89
C PRO A 82 -25.15 9.33 33.64
N PRO A 83 -24.25 10.08 32.95
CA PRO A 83 -22.91 9.61 32.71
C PRO A 83 -22.13 9.49 34.03
N GLY A 84 -21.31 8.44 34.13
CA GLY A 84 -20.54 8.16 35.34
C GLY A 84 -19.95 6.76 35.38
N ARG A 85 -18.99 6.57 36.28
CA ARG A 85 -18.38 5.26 36.55
C ARG A 85 -19.18 4.55 37.63
N LEU A 86 -19.66 3.34 37.31
CA LEU A 86 -20.42 2.49 38.22
C LEU A 86 -19.70 1.15 38.39
N THR A 87 -20.10 0.39 39.41
CA THR A 87 -19.46 -0.90 39.73
C THR A 87 -20.50 -1.98 40.00
N PHE A 88 -20.07 -3.23 39.93
CA PHE A 88 -20.81 -4.41 40.39
C PHE A 88 -19.81 -5.51 40.75
N HIS A 89 -20.26 -6.54 41.45
CA HIS A 89 -19.47 -7.74 41.70
C HIS A 89 -20.34 -8.99 41.58
N LEU A 90 -19.68 -10.15 41.48
CA LEU A 90 -20.35 -11.45 41.46
C LEU A 90 -20.42 -12.00 42.89
N LEU A 91 -21.59 -12.42 43.34
CA LEU A 91 -21.78 -13.16 44.59
C LEU A 91 -22.06 -14.62 44.23
N VAL A 92 -21.31 -15.54 44.83
CA VAL A 92 -21.54 -16.98 44.66
C VAL A 92 -21.83 -17.58 46.03
N VAL A 93 -22.94 -18.31 46.13
CA VAL A 93 -23.39 -18.97 47.36
C VAL A 93 -23.59 -20.45 47.12
N ASP A 94 -23.31 -21.28 48.11
CA ASP A 94 -23.82 -22.65 48.19
C ASP A 94 -25.34 -22.61 48.34
N VAL A 95 -26.05 -23.43 47.57
CA VAL A 95 -27.50 -23.54 47.65
C VAL A 95 -27.94 -24.23 48.95
N GLU A 96 -27.14 -25.15 49.48
CA GLU A 96 -27.49 -25.89 50.71
C GLU A 96 -27.18 -25.06 51.97
N ASN A 97 -26.06 -24.30 51.97
CA ASN A 97 -25.63 -23.49 53.12
C ASN A 97 -25.23 -22.06 52.70
N PRO A 98 -26.17 -21.23 52.24
CA PRO A 98 -25.86 -19.92 51.65
C PRO A 98 -25.24 -18.91 52.61
N ASP A 99 -25.51 -19.03 53.91
CA ASP A 99 -25.00 -18.11 54.95
C ASP A 99 -23.57 -18.46 55.41
N GLU A 100 -23.14 -19.72 55.23
CA GLU A 100 -21.83 -20.21 55.67
C GLU A 100 -20.83 -20.36 54.52
N HIS A 101 -21.33 -20.64 53.31
CA HIS A 101 -20.50 -20.93 52.14
C HIS A 101 -20.83 -19.96 51.02
N TYR A 102 -20.22 -18.78 51.10
CA TYR A 102 -20.30 -17.76 50.06
C TYR A 102 -18.94 -17.13 49.77
N ALA A 103 -18.84 -16.47 48.62
CA ALA A 103 -17.75 -15.58 48.30
C ALA A 103 -18.23 -14.41 47.42
N GLU A 104 -17.66 -13.24 47.67
CA GLU A 104 -17.81 -12.07 46.82
C GLU A 104 -16.59 -11.94 45.91
N GLY A 105 -16.85 -11.74 44.62
CA GLY A 105 -15.84 -11.50 43.61
C GLY A 105 -15.28 -10.07 43.66
N PRO A 106 -14.24 -9.79 42.84
CA PRO A 106 -13.71 -8.44 42.72
C PRO A 106 -14.77 -7.47 42.17
N SER A 107 -14.66 -6.21 42.58
CA SER A 107 -15.50 -5.14 42.05
C SER A 107 -15.07 -4.79 40.61
N THR A 108 -15.99 -4.98 39.66
CA THR A 108 -15.79 -4.66 38.24
C THR A 108 -16.49 -3.36 37.90
N GLY A 109 -15.76 -2.42 37.28
CA GLY A 109 -16.27 -1.12 36.86
C GLY A 109 -16.85 -1.13 35.44
N PHE A 110 -17.81 -0.25 35.17
CA PHE A 110 -18.26 0.09 33.82
C PHE A 110 -18.57 1.59 33.72
N GLU A 111 -18.38 2.14 32.53
CA GLU A 111 -18.54 3.58 32.28
C GLU A 111 -19.80 3.84 31.44
N VAL A 112 -20.69 4.68 31.96
CA VAL A 112 -21.85 5.19 31.23
C VAL A 112 -21.43 6.48 30.54
N LEU A 113 -21.42 6.47 29.21
CA LEU A 113 -21.10 7.63 28.39
C LEU A 113 -22.33 8.54 28.23
N ALA A 114 -22.09 9.85 28.07
CA ALA A 114 -23.17 10.80 27.83
C ALA A 114 -23.87 10.50 26.49
N ALA A 115 -25.19 10.32 26.52
CA ALA A 115 -25.96 10.12 25.29
C ALA A 115 -25.85 11.37 24.39
N PRO A 116 -25.62 11.21 23.07
CA PRO A 116 -25.64 12.34 22.15
C PRO A 116 -27.02 13.04 22.20
N PRO A 117 -27.06 14.38 22.12
CA PRO A 117 -28.28 15.15 22.35
C PRO A 117 -29.40 14.69 21.40
N PRO A 118 -30.65 14.55 21.88
CA PRO A 118 -31.76 14.06 21.06
C PRO A 118 -31.99 14.99 19.87
N LYS A 119 -31.99 14.42 18.65
CA LYS A 119 -32.37 15.17 17.43
C LYS A 119 -33.84 15.59 17.57
N LYS A 120 -34.08 16.91 17.59
CA LYS A 120 -35.43 17.50 17.56
C LYS A 120 -36.27 16.86 16.43
N PRO A 121 -37.57 16.58 16.65
CA PRO A 121 -38.43 16.06 15.59
C PRO A 121 -38.48 17.08 14.46
N PHE A 122 -37.96 16.66 13.32
CA PHE A 122 -37.84 17.48 12.12
C PHE A 122 -39.24 17.75 11.55
N PRO A 123 -39.61 19.00 11.24
CA PRO A 123 -40.95 19.35 10.80
C PRO A 123 -41.25 18.82 9.40
N TRP A 124 -41.91 17.67 9.33
CA TRP A 124 -42.33 17.00 8.08
C TRP A 124 -43.19 17.86 7.15
N LEU A 125 -43.82 18.93 7.66
CA LEU A 125 -44.55 19.89 6.83
C LEU A 125 -43.63 20.64 5.85
N LEU A 126 -42.39 20.94 6.28
CA LEU A 126 -41.38 21.55 5.41
C LEU A 126 -40.81 20.52 4.43
N VAL A 127 -40.77 19.24 4.81
CA VAL A 127 -40.34 18.13 3.95
C VAL A 127 -41.36 17.87 2.84
N ALA A 128 -42.67 17.93 3.11
CA ALA A 128 -43.68 17.72 2.07
C ALA A 128 -43.63 18.83 0.99
N LEU A 129 -43.42 20.08 1.41
CA LEU A 129 -43.28 21.21 0.49
C LEU A 129 -41.94 21.15 -0.28
N ALA A 130 -40.85 20.81 0.41
CA ALA A 130 -39.54 20.63 -0.21
C ALA A 130 -39.50 19.40 -1.13
N ALA A 131 -40.20 18.31 -0.81
CA ALA A 131 -40.28 17.10 -1.63
C ALA A 131 -41.13 17.32 -2.88
N GLY A 132 -42.20 18.13 -2.81
CA GLY A 132 -42.96 18.53 -4.00
C GLY A 132 -42.11 19.36 -4.98
N ILE A 133 -41.34 20.32 -4.46
CA ILE A 133 -40.45 21.16 -5.27
C ILE A 133 -39.24 20.36 -5.75
N ALA A 134 -38.65 19.51 -4.91
CA ALA A 134 -37.52 18.65 -5.26
C ALA A 134 -37.92 17.49 -6.19
N LEU A 135 -39.18 17.06 -6.20
CA LEU A 135 -39.68 16.15 -7.24
C LEU A 135 -39.72 16.88 -8.57
N ILE A 136 -40.31 18.07 -8.66
CA ILE A 136 -40.39 18.80 -9.94
C ILE A 136 -38.99 19.19 -10.44
N VAL A 137 -38.15 19.73 -9.55
CA VAL A 137 -36.75 20.07 -9.84
C VAL A 137 -35.94 18.80 -10.10
N GLY A 138 -36.20 17.71 -9.38
CA GLY A 138 -35.56 16.42 -9.56
C GLY A 138 -35.94 15.73 -10.86
N THR A 139 -37.18 15.85 -11.35
CA THR A 139 -37.58 15.33 -12.67
C THR A 139 -36.94 16.15 -13.78
N VAL A 140 -36.84 17.48 -13.61
CA VAL A 140 -36.17 18.37 -14.58
C VAL A 140 -34.66 18.13 -14.59
N ILE A 141 -34.04 17.96 -13.41
CA ILE A 141 -32.61 17.62 -13.28
C ILE A 141 -32.37 16.19 -13.76
N ALA A 142 -33.23 15.21 -13.49
CA ALA A 142 -33.07 13.84 -13.97
C ALA A 142 -33.20 13.74 -15.49
N ILE A 143 -34.10 14.51 -16.11
CA ILE A 143 -34.19 14.59 -17.57
C ILE A 143 -32.97 15.32 -18.17
N MET A 144 -32.34 16.24 -17.43
CA MET A 144 -31.08 16.88 -17.85
C MET A 144 -29.81 16.05 -17.53
N ALA A 145 -29.84 15.22 -16.50
CA ALA A 145 -28.73 14.38 -16.02
C ALA A 145 -28.77 12.94 -16.57
N SER A 146 -29.81 12.58 -17.32
CA SER A 146 -29.84 11.34 -18.13
C SER A 146 -29.06 11.49 -19.44
N ARG A 147 -28.19 12.50 -19.56
CA ARG A 147 -27.07 12.49 -20.50
C ARG A 147 -25.85 11.95 -19.76
N ASP A 148 -25.59 10.67 -20.01
CA ASP A 148 -24.36 9.90 -19.76
C ASP A 148 -23.68 10.09 -18.40
N GLY A 149 -24.01 9.19 -17.47
CA GLY A 149 -23.25 8.98 -16.24
C GLY A 149 -22.54 7.63 -16.32
N ASP A 150 -21.36 7.61 -16.94
CA ASP A 150 -20.52 6.43 -17.08
C ASP A 150 -20.07 5.91 -15.70
N GLU A 151 -20.48 4.68 -15.34
CA GLU A 151 -19.74 3.90 -14.36
C GLU A 151 -18.32 3.69 -14.88
N ALA A 152 -17.31 3.97 -14.06
CA ALA A 152 -15.92 3.80 -14.47
C ALA A 152 -15.64 2.36 -14.93
N PRO A 153 -14.89 2.14 -16.03
CA PRO A 153 -14.65 0.80 -16.57
C PRO A 153 -13.91 -0.12 -15.58
N LYS A 154 -14.39 -1.36 -15.45
CA LYS A 154 -13.88 -2.41 -14.55
C LYS A 154 -12.70 -3.17 -15.17
N LEU A 155 -12.08 -4.07 -14.39
CA LEU A 155 -10.95 -4.89 -14.84
C LEU A 155 -11.28 -5.64 -16.15
N GLY A 156 -10.41 -5.49 -17.15
CA GLY A 156 -10.57 -6.08 -18.48
C GLY A 156 -11.54 -5.34 -19.41
N GLN A 157 -12.21 -4.27 -18.95
CA GLN A 157 -13.08 -3.46 -19.80
C GLN A 157 -12.29 -2.40 -20.57
N PRO A 158 -12.78 -1.98 -21.75
CA PRO A 158 -12.14 -0.90 -22.51
C PRO A 158 -12.26 0.44 -21.79
N CYS A 159 -11.20 1.25 -21.85
CA CYS A 159 -11.10 2.59 -21.26
C CYS A 159 -10.91 3.65 -22.35
N PRO A 160 -11.97 4.04 -23.09
CA PRO A 160 -11.86 4.95 -24.23
C PRO A 160 -11.37 6.36 -23.87
N GLU A 161 -11.55 6.79 -22.61
CA GLU A 161 -11.09 8.11 -22.12
C GLU A 161 -9.89 7.99 -21.15
N GLY A 162 -9.20 6.84 -21.15
CA GLY A 162 -8.05 6.61 -20.26
C GLY A 162 -8.41 6.45 -18.77
N ALA A 163 -9.68 6.54 -18.41
CA ALA A 163 -10.18 6.38 -17.05
C ALA A 163 -10.61 4.93 -16.75
N CYS A 164 -10.31 4.47 -15.53
CA CYS A 164 -10.66 3.16 -15.00
C CYS A 164 -11.16 3.27 -13.56
N ASP A 165 -11.83 2.23 -13.07
CA ASP A 165 -12.25 2.14 -11.68
C ASP A 165 -11.05 2.11 -10.70
N ARG A 166 -11.31 2.33 -9.41
CA ARG A 166 -10.27 2.48 -8.38
C ARG A 166 -9.36 1.25 -8.30
N GLY A 167 -8.04 1.47 -8.35
CA GLY A 167 -7.04 0.41 -8.31
C GLY A 167 -6.69 -0.17 -9.68
N LEU A 168 -7.30 0.36 -10.75
CA LEU A 168 -7.00 0.01 -12.12
C LEU A 168 -6.34 1.19 -12.86
N ALA A 169 -5.60 0.87 -13.91
CA ALA A 169 -4.98 1.83 -14.81
C ALA A 169 -5.18 1.37 -16.27
N CYS A 170 -5.39 2.33 -17.16
CA CYS A 170 -5.60 2.06 -18.58
C CYS A 170 -4.26 1.75 -19.27
N THR A 171 -4.24 0.77 -20.18
CA THR A 171 -3.02 0.40 -20.92
C THR A 171 -2.50 1.48 -21.88
N GLY A 172 -3.30 2.49 -22.19
CA GLY A 172 -2.94 3.55 -23.13
C GLY A 172 -3.59 4.88 -22.77
N VAL A 173 -2.97 5.97 -23.22
CA VAL A 173 -3.41 7.34 -22.91
C VAL A 173 -4.64 7.75 -23.73
N ASP A 174 -4.78 7.21 -24.94
CA ASP A 174 -5.88 7.49 -25.89
C ASP A 174 -6.90 6.34 -25.99
N GLY A 175 -6.86 5.38 -25.06
CA GLY A 175 -7.67 4.18 -25.12
C GLY A 175 -6.89 2.91 -24.79
N GLY A 176 -7.60 1.88 -24.32
CA GLY A 176 -6.99 0.61 -23.96
C GLY A 176 -7.96 -0.29 -23.21
N VAL A 177 -7.40 -1.17 -22.38
CA VAL A 177 -8.16 -1.95 -21.38
C VAL A 177 -7.68 -1.60 -19.97
N CYS A 178 -8.59 -1.67 -19.00
CA CYS A 178 -8.25 -1.45 -17.60
C CYS A 178 -7.58 -2.69 -17.00
N LEU A 179 -6.38 -2.52 -16.47
CA LEU A 179 -5.61 -3.56 -15.77
C LEU A 179 -5.30 -3.10 -14.34
N VAL A 180 -4.98 -4.04 -13.46
CA VAL A 180 -4.59 -3.80 -12.07
C VAL A 180 -3.32 -2.94 -12.02
N ALA A 181 -3.39 -1.83 -11.29
CA ALA A 181 -2.28 -0.90 -11.15
C ALA A 181 -1.12 -1.49 -10.31
N GLN A 182 0.08 -0.92 -10.44
CA GLN A 182 1.25 -1.33 -9.66
C GLN A 182 0.98 -1.29 -8.15
N GLY A 183 1.45 -2.30 -7.42
CA GLY A 183 1.31 -2.45 -5.98
C GLY A 183 -0.06 -2.91 -5.49
N GLN A 184 -1.05 -3.03 -6.40
CA GLN A 184 -2.38 -3.57 -6.08
C GLN A 184 -2.37 -5.10 -6.14
N SER A 185 -3.36 -5.71 -5.48
CA SER A 185 -3.48 -7.16 -5.38
C SER A 185 -3.82 -7.81 -6.71
N CYS A 186 -3.21 -8.95 -7.00
CA CYS A 186 -3.43 -9.77 -8.19
C CYS A 186 -3.39 -11.27 -7.87
N ASP A 187 -4.10 -12.03 -8.69
CA ASP A 187 -4.15 -13.48 -8.81
C ASP A 187 -3.28 -13.98 -9.99
N GLY A 188 -2.90 -13.13 -10.95
CA GLY A 188 -2.05 -13.51 -12.09
C GLY A 188 -1.47 -12.35 -12.91
N GLY A 189 -0.33 -12.55 -13.55
CA GLY A 189 0.40 -11.46 -14.25
C GLY A 189 -0.37 -10.79 -15.39
N ALA A 190 -1.28 -11.52 -16.06
CA ALA A 190 -2.04 -10.98 -17.20
C ALA A 190 -3.04 -9.88 -16.84
N GLU A 191 -3.43 -9.78 -15.57
CA GLU A 191 -4.33 -8.72 -15.10
C GLU A 191 -3.57 -7.50 -14.60
N CYS A 192 -2.25 -7.60 -14.40
CA CYS A 192 -1.40 -6.50 -13.99
C CYS A 192 -1.05 -5.61 -15.18
N LEU A 193 -1.13 -4.29 -15.01
CA LEU A 193 -0.59 -3.34 -15.99
C LEU A 193 0.92 -3.57 -16.20
N THR A 194 1.62 -3.99 -15.15
CA THR A 194 3.04 -4.35 -15.19
C THR A 194 3.32 -5.70 -15.83
N GLY A 195 2.27 -6.48 -16.17
CA GLY A 195 2.36 -7.84 -16.73
C GLY A 195 2.89 -8.90 -15.77
N PHE A 196 3.15 -8.56 -14.51
CA PHE A 196 3.75 -9.47 -13.53
C PHE A 196 3.10 -9.32 -12.17
N CYS A 197 2.69 -10.47 -11.62
CA CYS A 197 2.15 -10.62 -10.28
C CYS A 197 3.20 -11.35 -9.44
N ASP A 198 3.67 -10.72 -8.38
CA ASP A 198 4.70 -11.28 -7.50
C ASP A 198 4.15 -12.43 -6.64
N ARG A 199 5.02 -13.06 -5.85
CA ARG A 199 4.62 -14.16 -4.96
C ARG A 199 3.74 -13.72 -3.78
N GLN A 200 3.68 -12.42 -3.49
CA GLN A 200 2.82 -11.85 -2.45
C GLN A 200 1.44 -11.47 -3.01
N GLY A 201 1.19 -11.74 -4.30
CA GLY A 201 -0.04 -11.41 -4.99
C GLY A 201 -0.16 -9.91 -5.24
N ARG A 202 0.92 -9.23 -5.61
CA ARG A 202 0.96 -7.80 -5.95
C ARG A 202 1.52 -7.55 -7.35
N CYS A 203 0.93 -6.62 -8.07
CA CYS A 203 1.42 -6.24 -9.39
C CYS A 203 2.75 -5.47 -9.24
N GLU A 204 3.84 -6.05 -9.73
CA GLU A 204 5.17 -5.45 -9.68
C GLU A 204 5.78 -5.36 -11.08
N LEU A 205 6.70 -4.44 -11.28
CA LEU A 205 7.44 -4.33 -12.54
C LEU A 205 8.43 -5.49 -12.64
N ALA A 206 8.38 -6.25 -13.73
CA ALA A 206 9.34 -7.32 -14.01
C ALA A 206 10.68 -6.77 -14.55
N LEU A 207 11.30 -5.86 -13.79
CA LEU A 207 12.55 -5.23 -14.18
C LEU A 207 13.65 -6.26 -14.38
N GLY A 208 14.40 -6.08 -15.45
CA GLY A 208 15.52 -6.93 -15.79
C GLY A 208 15.15 -8.20 -16.57
N GLN A 209 13.88 -8.53 -16.83
CA GLN A 209 13.59 -9.72 -17.64
C GLN A 209 14.20 -9.64 -19.05
N THR A 210 14.72 -10.76 -19.56
CA THR A 210 15.31 -10.80 -20.91
C THR A 210 14.25 -10.61 -21.98
N CYS A 211 14.58 -9.86 -23.03
CA CYS A 211 13.65 -9.54 -24.11
C CYS A 211 14.29 -9.64 -25.50
N ALA A 212 13.50 -9.99 -26.52
CA ALA A 212 13.94 -9.93 -27.91
C ALA A 212 13.60 -8.57 -28.54
N SER A 213 12.42 -8.03 -28.24
CA SER A 213 11.94 -6.73 -28.69
C SER A 213 11.10 -6.04 -27.61
N ASP A 214 10.74 -4.77 -27.84
CA ASP A 214 9.87 -4.00 -26.92
C ASP A 214 8.52 -4.67 -26.67
N ALA A 215 8.02 -5.46 -27.64
CA ALA A 215 6.77 -6.22 -27.47
C ALA A 215 6.84 -7.31 -26.40
N ASN A 216 8.04 -7.71 -25.96
CA ASN A 216 8.21 -8.64 -24.84
C ASN A 216 8.22 -7.96 -23.48
N CYS A 217 8.27 -6.63 -23.44
CA CYS A 217 8.36 -5.87 -22.22
C CYS A 217 6.97 -5.36 -21.83
N PRO A 218 6.43 -5.80 -20.67
CA PRO A 218 5.09 -5.40 -20.26
C PRO A 218 5.06 -3.97 -19.72
N GLY A 219 3.87 -3.35 -19.80
CA GLY A 219 3.62 -2.03 -19.22
C GLY A 219 4.56 -0.94 -19.75
N PRO A 220 5.18 -0.13 -18.88
CA PRO A 220 6.02 1.00 -19.29
C PRO A 220 7.49 0.60 -19.55
N LEU A 221 7.76 -0.69 -19.82
CA LEU A 221 9.11 -1.20 -19.99
C LEU A 221 9.55 -1.19 -21.47
N LYS A 222 10.84 -0.95 -21.69
CA LYS A 222 11.51 -0.93 -22.99
C LYS A 222 12.62 -1.96 -23.03
N CYS A 223 12.74 -2.67 -24.16
CA CYS A 223 13.75 -3.70 -24.36
C CYS A 223 15.10 -3.07 -24.66
N THR A 224 15.94 -3.00 -23.64
CA THR A 224 17.18 -2.22 -23.66
C THR A 224 18.39 -3.14 -23.76
N PRO A 225 19.31 -2.91 -24.71
CA PRO A 225 20.55 -3.67 -24.77
C PRO A 225 21.46 -3.31 -23.58
N VAL A 226 21.95 -4.32 -22.88
CA VAL A 226 22.77 -4.22 -21.67
C VAL A 226 23.92 -5.22 -21.75
N LEU A 227 25.14 -4.77 -22.04
CA LEU A 227 26.38 -5.59 -22.03
C LEU A 227 26.23 -6.96 -22.74
N GLY A 228 25.72 -6.97 -23.97
CA GLY A 228 25.55 -8.19 -24.76
C GLY A 228 24.27 -9.00 -24.47
N SER A 229 23.47 -8.59 -23.49
CA SER A 229 22.10 -9.06 -23.27
C SER A 229 21.08 -7.97 -23.60
N ARG A 230 19.79 -8.29 -23.56
CA ARG A 230 18.69 -7.32 -23.71
C ARG A 230 17.70 -7.53 -22.58
N LEU A 231 17.41 -6.48 -21.82
CA LEU A 231 16.58 -6.52 -20.61
C LEU A 231 15.44 -5.50 -20.70
N CYS A 232 14.28 -5.83 -20.12
CA CYS A 232 13.17 -4.91 -19.94
C CYS A 232 13.47 -3.94 -18.78
N LEU A 233 13.62 -2.66 -19.11
CA LEU A 233 13.89 -1.56 -18.17
C LEU A 233 12.85 -0.46 -18.36
N LEU A 234 12.65 0.42 -17.38
CA LEU A 234 11.72 1.55 -17.45
C LEU A 234 12.03 2.47 -18.63
N ALA A 235 11.00 2.82 -19.39
CA ALA A 235 11.10 3.79 -20.48
C ALA A 235 11.42 5.21 -19.96
N PRO A 236 11.92 6.12 -20.82
CA PRO A 236 12.15 7.51 -20.44
C PRO A 236 10.90 8.19 -19.88
N GLY A 237 11.07 8.96 -18.80
CA GLY A 237 10.00 9.68 -18.10
C GLY A 237 9.35 8.89 -16.96
N GLU A 238 9.51 7.57 -16.90
CA GLU A 238 8.92 6.73 -15.86
C GLU A 238 9.56 6.95 -14.48
N ALA A 239 8.78 6.71 -13.42
CA ALA A 239 9.26 6.86 -12.06
C ALA A 239 10.28 5.77 -11.71
N CYS A 240 11.43 6.16 -11.16
CA CYS A 240 12.54 5.26 -10.85
C CYS A 240 13.06 5.48 -9.43
N GLU A 241 13.65 4.43 -8.85
CA GLU A 241 14.33 4.53 -7.55
C GLU A 241 15.85 4.65 -7.74
N SER A 242 16.37 3.95 -8.75
CA SER A 242 17.79 3.81 -9.03
C SER A 242 18.12 3.84 -10.52
N ASP A 243 19.37 4.20 -10.86
CA ASP A 243 19.86 4.29 -12.24
C ASP A 243 19.57 3.03 -13.07
N ARG A 244 19.76 1.85 -12.47
CA ARG A 244 19.63 0.56 -13.16
C ARG A 244 18.19 0.21 -13.56
N ASP A 245 17.20 0.93 -13.05
CA ASP A 245 15.80 0.69 -13.36
C ASP A 245 15.45 1.21 -14.77
N CYS A 246 16.20 2.21 -15.25
CA CYS A 246 15.91 2.97 -16.48
C CYS A 246 16.62 2.41 -17.71
N SER A 247 15.98 2.49 -18.87
CA SER A 247 16.58 2.16 -20.17
C SER A 247 17.77 3.08 -20.53
N SER A 248 17.77 4.31 -20.00
CA SER A 248 18.88 5.26 -20.08
C SER A 248 19.99 5.00 -19.06
N PHE A 249 19.73 4.13 -18.09
CA PHE A 249 20.57 3.87 -16.93
C PHE A 249 20.89 5.11 -16.09
N PHE A 250 19.97 6.08 -16.10
CA PHE A 250 20.09 7.30 -15.34
C PHE A 250 18.73 7.71 -14.78
N CYS A 251 18.63 7.65 -13.46
CA CYS A 251 17.48 8.14 -12.71
C CYS A 251 17.81 9.55 -12.20
N THR A 252 17.07 10.56 -12.67
CA THR A 252 17.35 11.96 -12.33
C THR A 252 17.02 12.26 -10.86
N GLY A 253 17.43 13.44 -10.39
CA GLY A 253 17.10 13.92 -9.03
C GLY A 253 15.59 13.94 -8.75
N ASP A 254 14.77 14.13 -9.79
CA ASP A 254 13.30 14.14 -9.73
C ASP A 254 12.68 12.74 -9.74
N LYS A 255 13.49 11.68 -9.58
CA LYS A 255 13.04 10.28 -9.56
C LYS A 255 12.34 9.86 -10.85
N ARG A 256 12.85 10.34 -12.00
CA ARG A 256 12.38 9.94 -13.33
C ARG A 256 13.50 9.45 -14.22
N CYS A 257 13.19 8.47 -15.06
CA CYS A 257 14.14 7.96 -16.02
C CYS A 257 14.48 9.02 -17.06
N ASN A 258 15.77 9.30 -17.21
CA ASN A 258 16.24 10.23 -18.22
C ASN A 258 16.03 9.67 -19.63
N ARG A 259 16.17 10.53 -20.64
CA ARG A 259 16.18 10.14 -22.06
C ARG A 259 17.24 9.09 -22.34
N ASP A 260 16.91 8.13 -23.19
CA ASP A 260 17.81 7.03 -23.54
C ASP A 260 18.48 7.16 -24.92
N ASP A 261 18.37 8.34 -25.55
CA ASP A 261 18.91 8.65 -26.87
C ASP A 261 20.28 9.36 -26.84
N GLY A 262 20.87 9.53 -25.66
CA GLY A 262 22.17 10.18 -25.45
C GLY A 262 22.17 11.69 -25.73
N ARG A 263 21.00 12.31 -25.91
CA ARG A 263 20.85 13.73 -26.20
C ARG A 263 20.67 14.56 -24.93
N CYS A 264 20.98 15.84 -25.04
CA CYS A 264 20.88 16.77 -23.92
C CYS A 264 20.59 18.19 -24.40
N GLU A 265 19.97 18.98 -23.53
CA GLU A 265 19.91 20.44 -23.66
C GLU A 265 20.94 21.15 -22.78
N ASP A 266 21.22 20.57 -21.62
CA ASP A 266 22.12 21.05 -20.57
C ASP A 266 22.79 19.88 -19.84
N ASN A 267 23.65 20.19 -18.87
CA ASN A 267 24.41 19.17 -18.13
C ASN A 267 23.58 18.36 -17.14
N GLU A 268 22.41 18.82 -16.70
CA GLU A 268 21.57 18.10 -15.73
C GLU A 268 20.97 16.83 -16.35
N GLN A 269 20.83 16.85 -17.69
CA GLN A 269 20.40 15.70 -18.49
C GLN A 269 21.53 14.72 -18.79
N CYS A 270 22.76 15.01 -18.35
CA CYS A 270 23.91 14.15 -18.56
C CYS A 270 24.40 13.56 -17.25
N ARG A 271 24.65 12.26 -17.26
CA ARG A 271 25.13 11.54 -16.09
C ARG A 271 26.59 11.84 -15.86
N GLU A 272 26.98 12.22 -14.64
CA GLU A 272 28.39 12.43 -14.32
C GLU A 272 29.23 11.15 -14.60
N PRO A 273 30.41 11.28 -15.21
CA PRO A 273 31.16 12.53 -15.50
C PRO A 273 30.84 13.16 -16.87
N SER A 274 29.89 12.63 -17.64
CA SER A 274 29.53 13.18 -18.95
C SER A 274 28.94 14.59 -18.85
N ARG A 275 29.08 15.36 -19.92
CA ARG A 275 28.60 16.74 -20.04
C ARG A 275 27.89 16.92 -21.36
N CYS A 276 27.00 17.89 -21.41
CA CYS A 276 26.31 18.24 -22.64
C CYS A 276 27.28 18.94 -23.59
N GLY A 277 27.65 18.25 -24.66
CA GLY A 277 28.54 18.76 -25.69
C GLY A 277 27.88 19.82 -26.57
N PRO A 278 28.68 20.55 -27.38
CA PRO A 278 28.17 21.56 -28.29
C PRO A 278 27.21 20.98 -29.36
N THR A 279 27.30 19.67 -29.62
CA THR A 279 26.42 18.96 -30.55
C THR A 279 25.19 18.36 -29.86
N LYS A 280 24.87 18.75 -28.61
CA LYS A 280 23.68 18.30 -27.87
C LYS A 280 23.67 16.79 -27.60
N LEU A 281 24.85 16.25 -27.33
CA LEU A 281 25.10 14.85 -26.95
C LEU A 281 25.77 14.82 -25.57
N CYS A 282 25.38 13.88 -24.71
CA CYS A 282 26.07 13.65 -23.44
C CYS A 282 27.38 12.93 -23.70
N GLN A 283 28.50 13.63 -23.57
CA GLN A 283 29.81 13.13 -23.94
C GLN A 283 30.79 13.24 -22.77
N LEU A 284 31.74 12.31 -22.72
CA LEU A 284 32.75 12.22 -21.68
C LEU A 284 33.87 13.26 -21.90
N PRO A 285 34.35 13.92 -20.84
CA PRO A 285 35.56 14.75 -20.90
C PRO A 285 36.83 13.92 -21.11
N ASP A 286 37.90 14.59 -21.50
CA ASP A 286 39.22 13.95 -21.64
C ASP A 286 39.69 13.35 -20.31
N GLY A 287 40.33 12.17 -20.38
CA GLY A 287 40.76 11.36 -19.24
C GLY A 287 39.81 10.22 -18.89
N GLU A 288 38.54 10.29 -19.30
CA GLU A 288 37.56 9.25 -19.01
C GLU A 288 37.70 8.03 -19.91
N ARG A 289 37.36 6.84 -19.41
CA ARG A 289 37.39 5.61 -20.21
C ARG A 289 36.30 5.62 -21.28
N CYS A 290 36.66 5.17 -22.47
CA CYS A 290 35.77 5.18 -23.63
C CYS A 290 35.98 3.92 -24.47
N THR A 291 34.98 3.60 -25.29
CA THR A 291 34.97 2.48 -26.24
C THR A 291 34.73 2.92 -27.68
N GLY A 292 34.29 4.17 -27.88
CA GLY A 292 34.04 4.77 -29.19
C GLY A 292 34.39 6.25 -29.21
N ASN A 293 34.71 6.76 -30.40
CA ASN A 293 35.06 8.16 -30.61
C ASN A 293 33.87 9.10 -30.34
N GLU A 294 32.66 8.65 -30.66
CA GLU A 294 31.41 9.38 -30.51
C GLU A 294 31.07 9.74 -29.06
N VAL A 295 31.63 9.00 -28.09
CA VAL A 295 31.38 9.16 -26.66
C VAL A 295 32.18 10.31 -26.08
N CYS A 296 33.29 10.69 -26.70
CA CYS A 296 34.21 11.70 -26.18
C CYS A 296 33.86 13.10 -26.69
N LEU A 297 33.92 14.11 -25.82
CA LEU A 297 33.75 15.52 -26.21
C LEU A 297 34.79 15.96 -27.24
N SER A 298 36.00 15.39 -27.16
CA SER A 298 37.10 15.58 -28.11
C SER A 298 36.88 14.85 -29.44
N GLY A 299 35.90 13.95 -29.53
CA GLY A 299 35.66 13.11 -30.71
C GLY A 299 36.73 12.02 -30.93
N PHE A 300 37.55 11.74 -29.92
CA PHE A 300 38.64 10.77 -30.05
C PHE A 300 38.82 9.92 -28.80
N CYS A 301 38.78 8.61 -29.01
CA CYS A 301 38.93 7.58 -28.00
C CYS A 301 40.13 6.69 -28.34
N SER A 302 41.08 6.62 -27.40
CA SER A 302 42.18 5.63 -27.43
C SER A 302 42.30 5.05 -26.03
N THR A 303 41.36 4.18 -25.68
CA THR A 303 41.03 3.69 -24.31
C THR A 303 40.56 4.73 -23.30
N THR A 304 41.02 5.97 -23.42
CA THR A 304 40.48 7.13 -22.73
C THR A 304 40.22 8.26 -23.73
N CYS A 305 39.23 9.09 -23.43
CA CYS A 305 38.97 10.32 -24.16
C CYS A 305 40.19 11.21 -24.07
N GLN A 306 40.61 11.76 -25.20
CA GLN A 306 41.77 12.65 -25.27
C GLN A 306 41.68 13.52 -26.52
N GLN A 307 42.45 14.60 -26.55
CA GLN A 307 42.50 15.47 -27.72
C GLN A 307 42.76 14.69 -29.02
N ALA A 308 41.90 14.91 -30.00
CA ALA A 308 42.05 14.31 -31.32
C ALA A 308 43.36 14.77 -31.98
N PRO A 309 44.08 13.88 -32.67
CA PRO A 309 45.18 14.28 -33.54
C PRO A 309 44.71 15.36 -34.52
N VAL A 310 45.59 16.29 -34.88
CA VAL A 310 45.27 17.44 -35.75
C VAL A 310 44.63 17.00 -37.09
N THR A 311 45.00 15.81 -37.57
CA THR A 311 44.50 15.17 -38.79
C THR A 311 43.08 14.60 -38.68
N SER A 312 42.51 14.56 -37.47
CA SER A 312 41.24 13.92 -37.15
C SER A 312 40.18 14.90 -36.65
N VAL A 313 40.52 16.19 -36.56
CA VAL A 313 39.62 17.27 -36.16
C VAL A 313 38.73 17.68 -37.34
N CYS A 314 37.44 17.90 -37.07
CA CYS A 314 36.51 18.40 -38.06
C CYS A 314 36.76 19.89 -38.29
N ALA A 315 36.83 20.29 -39.56
CA ALA A 315 37.11 21.68 -39.94
C ALA A 315 36.03 22.67 -39.47
N ALA A 316 34.82 22.20 -39.22
CA ALA A 316 33.70 22.96 -38.69
C ALA A 316 33.05 22.22 -37.51
N LEU A 317 32.36 22.97 -36.64
CA LEU A 317 31.47 22.42 -35.63
C LEU A 317 30.45 21.51 -36.31
N CYS A 318 30.38 20.27 -35.83
CA CYS A 318 29.40 19.32 -36.35
C CYS A 318 27.97 19.80 -36.04
N PRO A 319 26.99 19.46 -36.90
CA PRO A 319 25.60 19.75 -36.62
C PRO A 319 25.14 19.02 -35.35
N PRO A 320 24.01 19.44 -34.74
CA PRO A 320 23.43 18.75 -33.61
C PRO A 320 23.27 17.25 -33.86
N PHE A 321 23.46 16.47 -32.78
CA PHE A 321 23.36 15.01 -32.74
C PHE A 321 24.37 14.28 -33.64
N SER A 322 25.52 14.91 -33.88
CA SER A 322 26.63 14.33 -34.64
C SER A 322 27.93 14.40 -33.86
N ALA A 323 28.82 13.42 -34.06
CA ALA A 323 30.16 13.40 -33.50
C ALA A 323 31.19 13.58 -34.61
N CYS A 324 32.32 14.22 -34.28
CA CYS A 324 33.45 14.29 -35.19
C CYS A 324 34.26 12.99 -35.08
N ILE A 325 34.33 12.23 -36.17
CA ILE A 325 35.04 10.96 -36.22
C ILE A 325 35.96 10.99 -37.44
N GLY A 326 37.28 11.07 -37.21
CA GLY A 326 38.27 11.09 -38.28
C GLY A 326 38.09 12.25 -39.27
N GLY A 327 37.77 13.45 -38.76
CA GLY A 327 37.55 14.66 -39.57
C GLY A 327 36.20 14.72 -40.30
N ARG A 328 35.28 13.78 -40.06
CA ARG A 328 33.93 13.77 -40.64
C ARG A 328 32.87 13.82 -39.54
N CYS A 329 31.84 14.62 -39.75
CA CYS A 329 30.67 14.61 -38.87
C CYS A 329 29.79 13.40 -39.20
N ILE A 330 29.64 12.50 -38.23
CA ILE A 330 28.82 11.30 -38.34
C ILE A 330 27.62 11.46 -37.40
N PRO A 331 26.38 11.34 -37.89
CA PRO A 331 25.20 11.33 -37.04
C PRO A 331 25.29 10.20 -36.02
N VAL A 332 25.16 10.53 -34.74
CA VAL A 332 25.10 9.51 -33.69
C VAL A 332 23.66 9.04 -33.59
N ARG A 333 23.44 7.77 -33.89
CA ARG A 333 22.15 7.11 -33.75
C ARG A 333 22.17 6.23 -32.50
N ASP A 334 21.00 6.09 -31.90
CA ASP A 334 20.70 5.11 -30.85
C ASP A 334 21.36 5.33 -29.48
N THR A 335 21.09 4.38 -28.59
CA THR A 335 21.45 4.30 -27.17
C THR A 335 22.95 4.09 -26.90
N ARG A 336 23.81 4.11 -27.94
CA ARG A 336 25.25 3.77 -27.83
C ARG A 336 25.98 4.64 -26.84
N ILE A 337 25.72 5.95 -26.87
CA ILE A 337 26.31 6.90 -25.92
C ILE A 337 26.01 6.48 -24.48
N ASN A 338 24.77 6.10 -24.19
CA ASN A 338 24.38 5.69 -22.85
C ASN A 338 25.07 4.40 -22.42
N GLN A 339 25.22 3.42 -23.32
CA GLN A 339 25.95 2.18 -23.03
C GLN A 339 27.44 2.39 -22.74
N ASP A 340 28.07 3.36 -23.39
CA ASP A 340 29.50 3.60 -23.21
C ASP A 340 29.76 4.49 -21.99
N VAL A 341 28.87 5.44 -21.71
CA VAL A 341 28.85 6.21 -20.44
C VAL A 341 28.65 5.27 -19.24
N LEU A 342 27.85 4.21 -19.40
CA LEU A 342 27.73 3.15 -18.39
C LEU A 342 29.05 2.45 -18.09
N MET A 343 29.83 2.11 -19.12
CA MET A 343 31.11 1.42 -18.96
C MET A 343 32.19 2.29 -18.29
N GLY A 344 32.07 3.62 -18.38
CA GLY A 344 32.88 4.55 -17.61
C GLY A 344 32.54 4.58 -16.10
N SER A 345 31.30 4.19 -15.74
CA SER A 345 30.82 4.26 -14.34
C SER A 345 30.94 2.91 -13.62
N SER A 346 31.90 2.80 -12.69
CA SER A 346 32.15 1.56 -11.94
C SER A 346 30.95 1.07 -11.11
N ARG A 347 30.18 2.00 -10.51
CA ARG A 347 28.99 1.64 -9.69
C ARG A 347 27.86 1.03 -10.51
N THR A 348 27.54 1.56 -11.68
CA THR A 348 26.42 1.03 -12.48
C THR A 348 26.79 -0.27 -13.16
N LEU A 349 28.04 -0.42 -13.58
CA LEU A 349 28.56 -1.70 -14.03
C LEU A 349 28.38 -2.79 -12.97
N GLN A 350 28.72 -2.52 -11.70
CA GLN A 350 28.53 -3.46 -10.60
C GLN A 350 27.04 -3.79 -10.39
N GLY A 351 26.17 -2.78 -10.40
CA GLY A 351 24.72 -2.97 -10.26
C GLY A 351 24.10 -3.80 -11.38
N ILE A 352 24.51 -3.56 -12.63
CA ILE A 352 24.07 -4.33 -13.81
C ILE A 352 24.56 -5.78 -13.73
N GLN A 353 25.83 -5.99 -13.37
CA GLN A 353 26.38 -7.34 -13.20
C GLN A 353 25.65 -8.12 -12.09
N GLN A 354 25.20 -7.43 -11.04
CA GLN A 354 24.41 -8.04 -9.98
C GLN A 354 23.02 -8.43 -10.46
N LEU A 355 22.32 -7.56 -11.20
CA LEU A 355 21.03 -7.89 -11.82
C LEU A 355 21.13 -9.12 -12.74
N GLN A 356 22.20 -9.20 -13.53
CA GLN A 356 22.44 -10.36 -14.41
C GLN A 356 22.70 -11.65 -13.62
N LYS A 357 23.40 -11.57 -12.48
CA LYS A 357 23.62 -12.73 -11.59
C LYS A 357 22.34 -13.20 -10.93
N GLU A 358 21.49 -12.27 -10.48
CA GLU A 358 20.18 -12.58 -9.88
C GLU A 358 19.27 -13.32 -10.86
N GLN A 359 19.35 -13.02 -12.16
CA GLN A 359 18.61 -13.74 -13.21
C GLN A 359 19.14 -15.14 -13.51
N GLN A 360 20.44 -15.38 -13.26
CA GLN A 360 21.07 -16.69 -13.47
C GLN A 360 20.92 -17.61 -12.26
N ALA A 361 20.43 -17.10 -11.13
CA ALA A 361 20.11 -17.92 -9.98
C ALA A 361 18.89 -18.81 -10.33
N PRO A 362 18.97 -20.14 -10.15
CA PRO A 362 17.81 -20.99 -10.31
C PRO A 362 16.70 -20.54 -9.36
N PRO A 363 15.42 -20.60 -9.78
CA PRO A 363 14.32 -20.29 -8.88
C PRO A 363 14.41 -21.20 -7.64
N PRO A 364 14.30 -20.65 -6.42
CA PRO A 364 14.33 -21.45 -5.19
C PRO A 364 13.11 -22.37 -5.08
#